data_AF-A0A970U9Z6-F1
#
_entry.id   AF-A0A970U9Z6-F1
#
_cell.length_a   1.000
_cell.length_b   1.000
_cell.length_c   1.000
_cell.angle_alpha   90.00
_cell.angle_beta   90.00
_cell.angle_gamma   90.00
#
_symmetry.space_group_name_H-M   'P 1'
#
loop_
_entity.id
_entity.type
_entity.pdbx_description
1 polymer ?
#
loop_
_entity_poly.entity_id
_entity_poly.type
_entity_poly.pdbx_seq_one_letter_code
_entity_poly.pdbx_strand_id
1 'polypeptide(L)'
;MHKILIIIRREYLTRVRKKSFLIMTLLGPILMASVYVLPIYLTTLSDEVKVVQVLDEAGAFVDQFRNTPDFIFTPVEKSFEQAKQDFAVSGDYGLLYIPKTELSVPVTGIFYSTQQPSADITTHIKIVMKREVESLKL
;
A
#
# COMPACT_ATOMS: atom_id res chain seq x y z
N MET A 1 40.89 26.13 42.83
CA MET A 1 40.23 25.63 41.59
C MET A 1 40.70 24.24 41.15
N HIS A 2 41.98 23.87 41.31
CA HIS A 2 42.52 22.56 40.90
C HIS A 2 41.84 21.32 41.55
N LYS A 3 41.37 21.43 42.80
CA LYS A 3 40.71 20.33 43.52
C LYS A 3 39.39 19.87 42.88
N ILE A 4 38.61 20.80 42.31
CA ILE A 4 37.33 20.50 41.65
C ILE A 4 37.57 19.61 40.41
N LEU A 5 38.61 19.94 39.64
CA LEU A 5 38.94 19.23 38.40
C LEU A 5 39.36 17.77 38.66
N ILE A 6 40.06 17.53 39.78
CA ILE A 6 40.42 16.18 40.24
C ILE A 6 39.17 15.37 40.63
N ILE A 7 38.21 16.01 41.31
CA ILE A 7 36.96 15.37 41.72
C ILE A 7 36.12 15.00 40.49
N ILE A 8 35.97 15.90 39.52
CA ILE A 8 35.24 15.65 38.27
C ILE A 8 35.86 14.48 37.51
N ARG A 9 37.19 14.43 37.38
CA ARG A 9 37.90 13.35 36.68
C ARG A 9 37.62 11.98 37.33
N ARG A 10 37.69 11.90 38.65
CA ARG A 10 37.41 10.66 39.40
C ARG A 10 35.97 10.21 39.20
N GLU A 11 35.02 11.14 39.32
CA GLU A 11 33.59 10.84 39.21
C GLU A 11 33.21 10.40 37.78
N TYR A 12 33.72 11.09 36.76
CA TYR A 12 33.52 10.71 35.37
C TYR A 12 34.03 9.29 35.10
N LEU A 13 35.29 8.99 35.46
CA LEU A 13 35.88 7.66 35.27
C LEU A 13 35.10 6.56 36.00
N THR A 14 34.56 6.88 37.18
CA THR A 14 33.74 5.93 37.96
C THR A 14 32.41 5.65 37.26
N ARG A 15 31.79 6.66 36.65
CA ARG A 15 30.52 6.51 35.92
C ARG A 15 30.70 5.79 34.59
N VAL A 16 31.65 6.20 33.76
CA VAL A 16 31.82 5.62 32.41
C VAL A 16 32.31 4.17 32.42
N ARG A 17 32.98 3.73 33.50
CA ARG A 17 33.41 2.33 33.67
C ARG A 17 32.32 1.43 34.22
N LYS A 18 31.17 1.96 34.68
CA LYS A 18 30.05 1.10 35.08
C LYS A 18 29.46 0.41 33.86
N LYS A 19 29.22 -0.90 33.97
CA LYS A 19 28.55 -1.68 32.92
C LYS A 19 27.20 -1.08 32.51
N SER A 20 26.41 -0.61 33.49
CA SER A 20 25.11 0.03 33.20
C SER A 20 25.24 1.30 32.37
N PHE A 21 26.29 2.10 32.58
CA PHE A 21 26.54 3.30 31.78
C PHE A 21 26.85 2.92 30.33
N LEU A 22 27.78 1.98 30.12
CA LEU A 22 28.14 1.51 28.78
C LEU A 22 26.95 0.92 28.03
N ILE A 23 26.14 0.09 28.71
CA ILE A 23 24.93 -0.50 28.14
C ILE A 23 23.97 0.62 27.74
N MET A 24 23.62 1.53 28.65
CA MET A 24 22.65 2.59 28.37
C MET A 24 23.13 3.55 27.27
N THR A 25 24.41 3.91 27.24
CA THR A 25 24.98 4.80 26.23
C THR A 25 25.00 4.17 24.83
N LEU A 26 25.13 2.85 24.71
CA LEU A 26 25.02 2.15 23.43
C LEU A 26 23.56 1.88 23.04
N LEU A 27 22.75 1.48 24.03
CA LEU A 27 21.36 1.09 23.85
C LEU A 27 20.47 2.29 23.51
N GLY A 28 20.76 3.48 24.05
CA GLY A 28 20.05 4.72 23.73
C GLY A 28 20.04 5.04 22.22
N PRO A 29 21.20 5.20 21.56
CA PRO A 29 21.29 5.40 20.11
C PRO A 29 20.61 4.29 19.30
N ILE A 30 20.74 3.03 19.70
CA ILE A 30 20.08 1.90 19.02
C ILE A 30 18.56 2.04 19.12
N LEU A 31 18.02 2.27 20.31
CA LEU A 31 16.58 2.46 20.50
C LEU A 31 16.07 3.68 19.71
N MET A 32 16.82 4.78 19.70
CA MET A 32 16.48 5.96 18.89
C MET A 32 16.45 5.63 17.40
N ALA A 33 17.42 4.89 16.88
CA ALA A 33 17.43 4.44 15.49
C ALA A 33 16.24 3.50 15.19
N SER A 34 15.96 2.55 16.08
CA SER A 34 14.85 1.59 15.93
C SER A 34 13.48 2.27 15.82
N VAL A 35 13.26 3.40 16.52
CA VAL A 35 12.01 4.17 16.41
C VAL A 35 11.75 4.65 14.98
N TYR A 36 12.80 4.96 14.21
CA TYR A 36 12.67 5.37 12.80
C TYR A 36 12.70 4.18 11.83
N VAL A 37 13.56 3.19 12.08
CA VAL A 37 13.72 2.03 11.19
C VAL A 37 12.46 1.16 11.19
N LEU A 38 11.82 0.97 12.35
CA LEU A 38 10.70 0.03 12.47
C LEU A 38 9.48 0.46 11.64
N PRO A 39 8.98 1.72 11.69
CA PRO A 39 7.90 2.16 10.82
C PRO A 39 8.23 2.03 9.34
N ILE A 40 9.43 2.44 8.91
CA ILE A 40 9.87 2.36 7.50
C ILE A 40 9.88 0.90 7.01
N TYR A 41 10.38 -0.02 7.84
CA TYR A 41 10.38 -1.44 7.51
C TYR A 41 8.95 -1.99 7.41
N LEU A 42 8.07 -1.63 8.35
CA LEU A 42 6.67 -2.05 8.33
C LEU A 42 5.91 -1.51 7.10
N THR A 43 6.20 -0.28 6.66
CA THR A 43 5.58 0.24 5.42
C THR A 43 6.02 -0.53 4.19
N THR A 44 7.29 -0.94 4.09
CA THR A 44 7.75 -1.73 2.93
C THR A 44 7.15 -3.13 2.87
N LEU A 45 6.77 -3.71 4.02
CA LEU A 45 6.03 -4.97 4.06
C LEU A 45 4.57 -4.81 3.60
N SER A 46 4.06 -3.58 3.55
CA SER A 46 2.68 -3.28 3.15
C SER A 46 2.53 -3.01 1.65
N ASP A 47 3.66 -2.92 0.92
CA ASP A 47 3.71 -2.79 -0.53
C ASP A 47 3.58 -4.17 -1.22
N GLU A 48 2.64 -5.00 -0.76
CA GLU A 48 2.23 -6.18 -1.53
C GLU A 48 1.55 -5.71 -2.82
N VAL A 49 1.93 -6.34 -3.94
CA VAL A 49 1.32 -6.08 -5.25
C VAL A 49 -0.16 -6.45 -5.17
N LYS A 50 -1.02 -5.47 -5.40
CA LYS A 50 -2.46 -5.60 -5.20
C LYS A 50 -3.14 -6.19 -6.42
N VAL A 51 -3.77 -7.35 -6.28
CA VAL A 51 -4.53 -7.99 -7.35
C VAL A 51 -5.94 -7.39 -7.43
N VAL A 52 -6.30 -6.91 -8.62
CA VAL A 52 -7.61 -6.37 -8.96
C VAL A 52 -8.26 -7.25 -10.01
N GLN A 53 -9.34 -7.92 -9.64
CA GLN A 53 -10.18 -8.66 -10.56
C GLN A 53 -10.99 -7.68 -11.42
N VAL A 54 -11.04 -7.88 -12.74
CA VAL A 54 -11.79 -7.05 -13.68
C VAL A 54 -12.90 -7.88 -14.30
N LEU A 55 -14.14 -7.61 -13.89
CA LEU A 55 -15.34 -8.15 -14.50
C LEU A 55 -15.91 -7.11 -15.46
N ASP A 56 -15.70 -7.32 -16.75
CA ASP A 56 -16.16 -6.44 -17.82
C ASP A 56 -17.27 -7.10 -18.63
N GLU A 57 -18.51 -6.70 -18.36
CA GLU A 57 -19.68 -7.15 -19.14
C GLU A 57 -19.93 -6.27 -20.37
N ALA A 58 -19.29 -5.09 -20.46
CA ALA A 58 -19.34 -4.24 -21.65
C ALA A 58 -18.42 -4.75 -22.76
N GLY A 59 -17.35 -5.46 -22.41
CA GLY A 59 -16.43 -6.14 -23.32
C GLY A 59 -15.43 -5.23 -24.04
N ALA A 60 -15.23 -4.00 -23.55
CA ALA A 60 -14.36 -2.99 -24.16
C ALA A 60 -13.20 -2.54 -23.26
N PHE A 61 -13.20 -2.90 -21.98
CA PHE A 61 -12.33 -2.34 -20.96
C PHE A 61 -11.27 -3.32 -20.46
N VAL A 62 -11.52 -4.65 -20.51
CA VAL A 62 -10.62 -5.67 -19.93
C VAL A 62 -9.17 -5.52 -20.42
N ASP A 63 -8.96 -5.32 -21.73
CA ASP A 63 -7.63 -5.22 -22.33
C ASP A 63 -6.93 -3.87 -22.10
N GLN A 64 -7.66 -2.88 -21.58
CA GLN A 64 -7.14 -1.54 -21.34
C GLN A 64 -6.45 -1.42 -19.97
N PHE A 65 -6.75 -2.33 -19.04
CA PHE A 65 -6.12 -2.38 -17.73
C PHE A 65 -4.76 -3.08 -17.79
N ARG A 66 -3.69 -2.29 -17.88
CA ARG A 66 -2.30 -2.80 -17.86
C ARG A 66 -1.76 -2.90 -16.45
N ASN A 67 -1.06 -3.99 -16.16
CA ASN A 67 -0.37 -4.19 -14.90
C ASN A 67 0.64 -3.07 -14.63
N THR A 68 0.70 -2.63 -13.38
CA THR A 68 1.68 -1.69 -12.85
C THR A 68 2.51 -2.38 -11.76
N PRO A 69 3.60 -1.75 -11.27
CA PRO A 69 4.35 -2.29 -10.13
C PRO A 69 3.47 -2.50 -8.88
N ASP A 70 2.43 -1.68 -8.70
CA ASP A 70 1.60 -1.68 -7.50
C ASP A 70 0.29 -2.47 -7.66
N PHE A 71 -0.16 -2.69 -8.90
CA PHE A 71 -1.46 -3.31 -9.22
C PHE A 71 -1.35 -4.33 -10.35
N ILE A 72 -1.89 -5.53 -10.12
CA ILE A 72 -2.08 -6.56 -11.15
C ILE A 72 -3.56 -6.64 -11.47
N PHE A 73 -3.93 -6.55 -12.75
CA PHE A 73 -5.30 -6.68 -13.21
C PHE A 73 -5.53 -8.07 -13.80
N THR A 74 -6.52 -8.79 -13.29
CA THR A 74 -6.88 -10.14 -13.75
C THR A 74 -8.31 -10.15 -14.31
N PRO A 75 -8.51 -10.50 -15.59
CA PRO A 75 -9.86 -10.60 -16.15
C PRO A 75 -10.64 -11.74 -15.51
N VAL A 76 -11.93 -11.53 -15.28
CA VAL A 76 -12.86 -12.53 -14.74
C VAL A 76 -14.04 -12.69 -15.69
N GLU A 77 -14.18 -13.89 -16.25
CA GLU A 77 -15.27 -14.28 -17.16
C GLU A 77 -16.33 -15.11 -16.40
N LYS A 78 -16.93 -14.52 -15.36
CA LYS A 78 -17.98 -15.16 -14.54
C LYS A 78 -19.16 -14.22 -14.36
N SER A 79 -20.30 -14.73 -13.89
CA SER A 79 -21.41 -13.84 -13.52
C SER A 79 -21.03 -12.95 -12.34
N PHE A 80 -21.62 -11.76 -12.25
CA PHE A 80 -21.40 -10.83 -11.14
C PHE A 80 -21.54 -11.50 -9.75
N GLU A 81 -22.57 -12.32 -9.56
CA GLU A 81 -22.81 -13.04 -8.30
C GLU A 81 -21.68 -14.02 -7.97
N GLN A 82 -21.17 -14.77 -8.97
CA GLN A 82 -20.06 -15.70 -8.78
C GLN A 82 -18.76 -14.95 -8.53
N ALA A 83 -18.47 -13.89 -9.29
CA ALA A 83 -17.29 -13.06 -9.11
C ALA A 83 -17.25 -12.43 -7.72
N LYS A 84 -18.40 -11.99 -7.20
CA LYS A 84 -18.51 -11.43 -5.85
C LYS A 84 -18.28 -12.48 -4.75
N GLN A 85 -18.78 -13.69 -4.94
CA GLN A 85 -18.54 -14.81 -4.01
C GLN A 85 -17.07 -15.22 -4.01
N ASP A 86 -16.47 -15.37 -5.19
CA ASP A 86 -15.06 -15.70 -5.35
C ASP A 86 -14.16 -14.61 -4.76
N PHE A 87 -14.47 -13.34 -5.02
CA PHE A 87 -13.77 -12.20 -4.44
C PHE A 87 -13.75 -12.27 -2.91
N ALA A 88 -14.88 -12.60 -2.27
CA ALA A 88 -14.97 -12.71 -0.82
C ALA A 88 -14.07 -13.81 -0.21
N VAL A 89 -13.67 -14.81 -1.00
CA VAL A 89 -12.81 -15.92 -0.54
C VAL A 89 -11.37 -15.78 -1.03
N SER A 90 -11.14 -15.12 -2.16
CA SER A 90 -9.83 -14.98 -2.81
C SER A 90 -8.79 -14.22 -1.97
N GLY A 91 -9.24 -13.25 -1.16
CA GLY A 91 -8.34 -12.32 -0.47
C GLY A 91 -7.71 -11.26 -1.38
N ASP A 92 -8.16 -11.14 -2.62
CA ASP A 92 -7.67 -10.14 -3.56
C ASP A 92 -7.98 -8.70 -3.10
N TYR A 93 -7.23 -7.73 -3.60
CA TYR A 93 -7.34 -6.33 -3.17
C TYR A 93 -8.66 -5.69 -3.61
N GLY A 94 -9.14 -6.00 -4.81
CA GLY A 94 -10.42 -5.47 -5.28
C GLY A 94 -11.03 -6.20 -6.47
N LEU A 95 -12.32 -5.94 -6.67
CA LEU A 95 -13.12 -6.37 -7.79
C LEU A 95 -13.68 -5.11 -8.48
N LEU A 96 -13.23 -4.86 -9.70
CA LEU A 96 -13.78 -3.84 -10.59
C LEU A 96 -14.87 -4.46 -11.45
N TYR A 97 -16.11 -4.02 -11.25
CA TYR A 97 -17.27 -4.42 -12.02
C TYR A 97 -17.68 -3.32 -13.01
N ILE A 98 -17.72 -3.67 -14.29
CA ILE A 98 -18.14 -2.78 -15.38
C ILE A 98 -19.38 -3.40 -16.05
N PRO A 99 -20.60 -3.00 -15.65
CA PRO A 99 -21.84 -3.49 -16.24
C PRO A 99 -21.95 -3.11 -17.71
N LYS A 100 -22.60 -3.98 -18.49
CA LYS A 100 -23.02 -3.66 -19.84
C LYS A 100 -24.00 -2.49 -19.80
N THR A 101 -23.61 -1.37 -20.41
CA THR A 101 -24.46 -0.19 -20.48
C THR A 101 -24.81 0.10 -21.93
N GLU A 102 -26.03 0.56 -22.21
CA GLU A 102 -26.38 1.02 -23.56
C GLU A 102 -25.55 2.28 -23.90
N LEU A 103 -25.07 2.36 -25.14
CA LEU A 103 -24.09 3.32 -25.71
C LEU A 103 -24.35 4.83 -25.47
N SER A 104 -25.41 5.17 -24.75
CA SER A 104 -25.87 6.53 -24.47
C SER A 104 -25.71 6.95 -22.99
N VAL A 105 -25.35 6.02 -22.10
CA VAL A 105 -25.23 6.25 -20.64
C VAL A 105 -23.74 6.23 -20.26
N PRO A 106 -23.28 7.08 -19.31
CA PRO A 106 -21.91 6.99 -18.81
C PRO A 106 -21.62 5.58 -18.29
N VAL A 107 -20.60 4.94 -18.87
CA VAL A 107 -20.11 3.65 -18.38
C VAL A 107 -19.70 3.83 -16.92
N THR A 108 -20.41 3.14 -16.03
CA THR A 108 -20.22 3.25 -14.59
C THR A 108 -19.41 2.05 -14.13
N GLY A 109 -18.22 2.28 -13.56
CA GLY A 109 -17.42 1.24 -12.93
C GLY A 109 -17.69 1.22 -11.42
N ILE A 110 -17.98 0.04 -10.87
CA ILE A 110 -18.13 -0.15 -9.42
C ILE A 110 -16.91 -0.90 -8.91
N PHE A 111 -16.17 -0.29 -7.98
CA PHE A 111 -14.99 -0.90 -7.39
C PHE A 111 -15.30 -1.38 -5.96
N TYR A 112 -15.27 -2.70 -5.77
CA TYR A 112 -15.34 -3.34 -4.46
C TYR A 112 -13.90 -3.59 -3.98
N SER A 113 -13.59 -3.29 -2.73
CA SER A 113 -12.26 -3.53 -2.17
C SER A 113 -12.35 -4.10 -0.77
N THR A 114 -11.37 -4.93 -0.41
CA THR A 114 -11.24 -5.53 0.92
C THR A 114 -10.80 -4.51 1.97
N GLN A 115 -10.19 -3.40 1.56
CA GLN A 115 -9.74 -2.32 2.42
C GLN A 115 -10.04 -0.97 1.76
N GLN A 116 -9.79 0.14 2.47
CA GLN A 116 -9.98 1.47 1.89
C GLN A 116 -9.13 1.62 0.61
N PRO A 117 -9.76 1.89 -0.56
CA PRO A 117 -9.03 2.08 -1.81
C PRO A 117 -8.10 3.29 -1.71
N SER A 118 -6.87 3.17 -2.22
CA SER A 118 -5.96 4.31 -2.32
C SER A 118 -6.44 5.31 -3.40
N ALA A 119 -5.98 6.55 -3.30
CA ALA A 119 -6.24 7.54 -4.34
C ALA A 119 -5.64 7.10 -5.69
N ASP A 120 -4.52 6.39 -5.67
CA ASP A 120 -3.80 5.96 -6.86
C ASP A 120 -4.61 4.97 -7.70
N ILE A 121 -5.18 3.92 -7.08
CA ILE A 121 -5.97 2.92 -7.82
C ILE A 121 -7.26 3.53 -8.38
N THR A 122 -7.95 4.35 -7.60
CA THR A 122 -9.21 4.97 -8.03
C THR A 122 -8.98 5.98 -9.15
N THR A 123 -7.87 6.72 -9.10
CA THR A 123 -7.46 7.64 -10.17
C THR A 123 -7.06 6.87 -11.43
N HIS A 124 -6.28 5.79 -11.28
CA HIS A 124 -5.88 4.94 -12.40
C HIS A 124 -7.10 4.36 -13.13
N ILE A 125 -8.04 3.75 -12.40
CA ILE A 125 -9.27 3.19 -12.97
C ILE A 125 -10.07 4.25 -13.73
N LYS A 126 -10.28 5.44 -13.13
CA LYS A 126 -10.99 6.54 -13.77
C LYS A 126 -10.31 7.00 -15.06
N ILE A 127 -8.98 7.09 -15.08
CA ILE A 127 -8.23 7.52 -16.28
C ILE A 127 -8.40 6.49 -17.40
N VAL A 128 -8.22 5.20 -17.11
CA VAL A 128 -8.36 4.12 -18.10
C VAL A 128 -9.77 4.11 -18.67
N MET A 129 -10.79 4.10 -17.80
CA MET A 129 -12.19 4.10 -18.23
C MET A 129 -12.55 5.36 -19.04
N LYS A 130 -12.08 6.53 -18.62
CA LYS A 130 -12.33 7.79 -19.36
C LYS A 130 -11.73 7.73 -20.76
N ARG A 131 -10.49 7.28 -20.89
CA ARG A 131 -9.80 7.17 -22.18
C ARG A 131 -10.54 6.25 -23.14
N GLU A 132 -11.00 5.10 -22.63
CA GLU A 132 -11.70 4.12 -23.46
C GLU A 132 -13.10 4.61 -23.85
N VAL A 133 -13.81 5.30 -22.95
CA VAL A 133 -15.09 5.93 -23.33
C VAL A 133 -14.88 7.03 -24.38
N GLU A 134 -13.77 7.78 -24.33
CA GLU A 134 -13.43 8.79 -25.34
C GLU A 134 -13.06 8.14 -26.68
N SER A 135 -12.34 7.00 -26.70
CA SER A 135 -12.00 6.29 -27.93
C SER A 135 -13.22 5.69 -28.63
N LEU A 136 -14.19 5.18 -27.87
CA LEU A 136 -15.43 4.59 -28.41
C LEU A 136 -16.43 5.63 -28.96
N LYS A 137 -16.28 6.91 -28.62
CA LYS A 137 -17.12 8.01 -29.13
C LYS A 137 -16.62 8.62 -30.44
N LEU A 138 -15.38 8.30 -30.85
CA LEU A 138 -14.73 8.78 -32.07
C LEU A 138 -14.96 7.80 -33.22
#